data_AF-A0A1V5X7X5-F1
#
_entry.id   AF-A0A1V5X7X5-F1
#
_cell.length_a   1.000
_cell.length_b   1.000
_cell.length_c   1.000
_cell.angle_alpha   90.00
_cell.angle_beta   90.00
_cell.angle_gamma   90.00
#
_symmetry.space_group_name_H-M   'P 1'
#
loop_
_entity.id
_entity.type
_entity.pdbx_description
1 polymer ?
#
loop_
_entity_poly.entity_id
_entity_poly.type
_entity_poly.pdbx_seq_one_letter_code
_entity_poly.pdbx_strand_id
1 'polypeptide(L)'
;MTLQVVGYNGMFPRMLREMLDRHPMTGARTTLKELAEAVGIRQQTVSLYKNGETQPTPETLVKIAEFFGVSVDYLLTGISSQNKPIHEELGLSEEAISMLKTAKEIESFDGMPSLLDTLNGLLSDRDFYDFLDDVTFKAQQVKSALNGNIDKSNMGNFDVEGYYIWDLQKYIEEFILKQLVKRGLSIEEKSVKINHPEQEK
;
A
#
# COMPACT_ATOMS: atom_id res chain seq x y z
N MET A 1 -17.90 -8.53 -9.96
CA MET A 1 -18.56 -7.58 -9.05
C MET A 1 -19.15 -6.46 -9.88
N THR A 2 -20.41 -6.07 -9.67
CA THR A 2 -21.01 -4.91 -10.35
C THR A 2 -20.32 -3.64 -9.85
N LEU A 3 -19.64 -2.92 -10.75
CA LEU A 3 -19.06 -1.60 -10.47
C LEU A 3 -20.19 -0.67 -10.01
N GLN A 4 -20.26 -0.40 -8.71
CA GLN A 4 -21.16 0.61 -8.19
C GLN A 4 -20.53 1.97 -8.53
N VAL A 5 -21.04 2.64 -9.56
CA VAL A 5 -20.51 3.94 -10.03
C VAL A 5 -20.97 5.09 -9.12
N VAL A 6 -22.02 4.86 -8.32
CA VAL A 6 -22.72 5.86 -7.50
C VAL A 6 -22.55 5.62 -6.00
N GLY A 7 -22.81 6.68 -5.22
CA GLY A 7 -22.70 6.65 -3.75
C GLY A 7 -21.27 6.87 -3.26
N TYR A 8 -21.12 7.10 -1.95
CA TYR A 8 -19.83 7.46 -1.34
C TYR A 8 -18.72 6.46 -1.66
N ASN A 9 -19.02 5.17 -1.64
CA ASN A 9 -18.08 4.09 -1.93
C ASN A 9 -17.94 3.76 -3.41
N GLY A 10 -18.66 4.48 -4.28
CA GLY A 10 -18.59 4.27 -5.72
C GLY A 10 -17.20 4.55 -6.28
N MET A 11 -16.91 3.99 -7.46
CA MET A 11 -15.56 4.03 -8.03
C MET A 11 -15.10 5.46 -8.31
N PHE A 12 -15.89 6.24 -9.04
CA PHE A 12 -15.55 7.63 -9.37
C PHE A 12 -15.34 8.51 -8.13
N PRO A 13 -16.26 8.56 -7.13
CA PRO A 13 -16.07 9.35 -5.92
C PRO A 13 -14.81 8.96 -5.14
N ARG A 14 -14.46 7.66 -5.11
CA ARG A 14 -13.24 7.16 -4.48
C ARG A 14 -11.99 7.64 -5.21
N MET A 15 -11.94 7.41 -6.53
CA MET A 15 -10.84 7.87 -7.38
C MET A 15 -10.64 9.38 -7.25
N LEU A 16 -11.73 10.14 -7.27
CA LEU A 16 -11.66 11.59 -7.09
C LEU A 16 -11.08 11.99 -5.72
N ARG A 17 -11.43 11.29 -4.64
CA ARG A 17 -10.84 11.53 -3.31
C ARG A 17 -9.34 11.23 -3.30
N GLU A 18 -8.94 10.10 -3.86
CA GLU A 18 -7.54 9.69 -3.94
C GLU A 18 -6.71 10.72 -4.71
N MET A 19 -7.20 11.18 -5.87
CA MET A 19 -6.52 12.20 -6.67
C MET A 19 -6.50 13.58 -6.00
N LEU A 20 -7.54 13.94 -5.23
CA LEU A 20 -7.56 15.17 -4.43
C LEU A 20 -6.56 15.11 -3.27
N ASP A 21 -6.42 13.96 -2.60
CA ASP A 21 -5.45 13.81 -1.52
C ASP A 21 -4.02 13.73 -2.04
N ARG A 22 -3.81 13.11 -3.21
CA ARG A 22 -2.51 13.03 -3.88
C ARG A 22 -2.66 13.06 -5.39
N HIS A 23 -2.27 14.17 -6.00
CA HIS A 23 -2.31 14.36 -7.44
C HIS A 23 -1.41 13.33 -8.15
N PRO A 24 -1.91 12.57 -9.14
CA PRO A 24 -1.14 11.48 -9.78
C PRO A 24 0.18 11.92 -10.41
N MET A 25 0.20 13.08 -11.08
CA MET A 25 1.39 13.61 -11.73
C MET A 25 2.37 14.36 -10.83
N THR A 26 1.88 15.15 -9.86
CA THR A 26 2.72 16.06 -9.06
C THR A 26 2.95 15.57 -7.64
N GLY A 27 2.16 14.62 -7.15
CA GLY A 27 2.17 14.14 -5.78
C GLY A 27 1.63 15.14 -4.74
N ALA A 28 1.24 16.35 -5.16
CA ALA A 28 0.73 17.39 -4.27
C ALA A 28 -0.76 17.16 -3.94
N ARG A 29 -1.23 17.68 -2.81
CA ARG A 29 -2.65 17.69 -2.48
C ARG A 29 -3.38 18.73 -3.33
N THR A 30 -4.56 18.40 -3.84
CA THR A 30 -5.45 19.32 -4.56
C THR A 30 -6.66 19.67 -3.70
N THR A 31 -6.94 20.95 -3.55
CA THR A 31 -8.13 21.45 -2.86
C THR A 31 -9.36 21.43 -3.76
N LEU A 32 -10.55 21.35 -3.14
CA LEU A 32 -11.81 21.42 -3.90
C LEU A 32 -11.95 22.74 -4.69
N LYS A 33 -11.36 23.83 -4.19
CA LYS A 33 -11.42 25.14 -4.82
C LYS A 33 -10.58 25.15 -6.10
N GLU A 34 -9.35 24.66 -6.04
CA GLU A 34 -8.45 24.58 -7.20
C GLU A 34 -9.07 23.73 -8.32
N LEU A 35 -9.60 22.55 -7.99
CA LEU A 35 -10.24 21.70 -8.99
C LEU A 35 -11.48 22.38 -9.59
N ALA A 36 -12.31 23.01 -8.75
CA ALA A 36 -13.51 23.71 -9.19
C ALA A 36 -13.20 24.86 -10.16
N GLU A 37 -12.18 25.66 -9.85
CA GLU A 37 -11.70 26.76 -10.69
C GLU A 37 -11.16 26.24 -12.02
N ALA A 38 -10.35 25.18 -12.00
CA ALA A 38 -9.77 24.59 -13.21
C ALA A 38 -10.82 23.99 -14.16
N VAL A 39 -11.84 23.30 -13.63
CA VAL A 39 -12.87 22.66 -14.45
C VAL A 39 -14.08 23.58 -14.74
N GLY A 40 -14.14 24.75 -14.12
CA GLY A 40 -15.16 25.78 -14.36
C GLY A 40 -16.51 25.47 -13.71
N ILE A 41 -16.51 24.93 -12.49
CA ILE A 41 -17.73 24.62 -11.73
C ILE A 41 -17.66 25.21 -10.31
N ARG A 42 -18.74 25.07 -9.53
CA ARG A 42 -18.74 25.51 -8.13
C ARG A 42 -18.01 24.50 -7.25
N GLN A 43 -17.30 24.98 -6.23
CA GLN A 43 -16.64 24.13 -5.22
C GLN A 43 -17.62 23.14 -4.56
N GLN A 44 -18.86 23.58 -4.29
CA GLN A 44 -19.91 22.71 -3.76
C GLN A 44 -20.19 21.53 -4.69
N THR A 45 -20.19 21.74 -6.01
CA THR A 45 -20.40 20.68 -7.00
C THR A 45 -19.29 19.62 -6.92
N VAL A 46 -18.03 20.02 -6.77
CA VAL A 46 -16.92 19.08 -6.55
C VAL A 46 -17.12 18.28 -5.26
N SER A 47 -17.61 18.92 -4.19
CA SER A 47 -17.92 18.22 -2.94
C SER A 47 -18.99 17.15 -3.13
N LEU A 48 -20.06 17.44 -3.90
CA LEU A 48 -21.12 16.47 -4.20
C LEU A 48 -20.58 15.29 -5.01
N TYR A 49 -19.71 15.53 -5.99
CA TYR A 49 -19.01 14.48 -6.74
C TYR A 49 -18.16 13.61 -5.81
N LYS A 50 -17.35 14.24 -4.95
CA LYS A 50 -16.48 13.57 -3.99
C LYS A 50 -17.26 12.67 -3.02
N ASN A 51 -18.48 13.05 -2.68
CA ASN A 51 -19.35 12.28 -1.80
C ASN A 51 -20.23 11.26 -2.53
N GLY A 52 -20.20 11.26 -3.87
CA GLY A 52 -21.05 10.40 -4.70
C GLY A 52 -22.54 10.75 -4.65
N GLU A 53 -22.87 11.98 -4.25
CA GLU A 53 -24.24 12.50 -4.17
C GLU A 53 -24.79 12.87 -5.56
N THR A 54 -23.89 13.23 -6.48
CA THR A 54 -24.22 13.50 -7.88
C THR A 54 -23.07 13.08 -8.81
N GLN A 55 -23.33 13.02 -10.10
CA GLN A 55 -22.38 12.58 -11.12
C GLN A 55 -21.99 13.76 -12.03
N PRO A 56 -20.71 13.84 -12.46
CA PRO A 56 -20.28 14.84 -13.42
C PRO A 56 -20.90 14.58 -14.79
N THR A 57 -21.12 15.65 -15.56
CA THR A 57 -21.42 15.51 -16.99
C THR A 57 -20.20 14.95 -17.72
N PRO A 58 -20.36 14.35 -18.91
CA PRO A 58 -19.23 13.90 -19.72
C PRO A 58 -18.17 14.99 -19.94
N GLU A 59 -18.59 16.23 -20.19
CA GLU A 59 -17.69 17.37 -20.38
C GLU A 59 -16.91 17.70 -19.10
N THR A 60 -17.58 17.65 -17.93
CA THR A 60 -16.92 17.88 -16.64
C THR A 60 -15.94 16.76 -16.31
N LEU A 61 -16.30 15.51 -16.64
CA LEU A 61 -15.47 14.34 -16.40
C LEU A 61 -14.18 14.39 -17.21
N VAL A 62 -14.26 14.79 -18.49
CA VAL A 62 -13.08 15.02 -19.35
C VAL A 62 -12.17 16.08 -18.75
N LYS A 63 -12.73 17.23 -18.32
CA LYS A 63 -11.93 18.30 -17.71
C LYS A 63 -11.24 17.88 -16.41
N ILE A 64 -11.91 17.07 -15.58
CA ILE A 64 -11.29 16.51 -14.36
C ILE A 64 -10.13 15.58 -14.74
N ALA A 65 -10.33 14.71 -15.74
CA ALA A 65 -9.29 13.80 -16.21
C ALA A 65 -8.08 14.56 -16.76
N GLU A 66 -8.31 15.61 -17.57
CA GLU A 66 -7.27 16.51 -18.08
C GLU A 66 -6.52 17.23 -16.97
N PHE A 67 -7.23 17.76 -15.96
CA PHE A 67 -6.62 18.42 -14.82
C PHE A 67 -5.64 17.50 -14.08
N PHE A 68 -6.02 16.25 -13.83
CA PHE A 68 -5.16 15.28 -13.14
C PHE A 68 -4.14 14.58 -14.05
N GLY A 69 -4.20 14.79 -15.37
CA GLY A 69 -3.34 14.13 -16.34
C GLY A 69 -3.62 12.63 -16.50
N VAL A 70 -4.88 12.21 -16.37
CA VAL A 70 -5.30 10.80 -16.45
C VAL A 70 -6.34 10.59 -17.56
N SER A 71 -6.62 9.34 -17.91
CA SER A 71 -7.73 9.03 -18.81
C SER A 71 -9.06 9.02 -18.06
N VAL A 72 -10.16 9.30 -18.78
CA VAL A 72 -11.52 9.15 -18.24
C VAL A 72 -11.79 7.70 -17.80
N ASP A 73 -11.26 6.72 -18.53
CA ASP A 73 -11.36 5.30 -18.17
C ASP A 73 -10.73 5.02 -16.80
N TYR A 74 -9.54 5.55 -16.54
CA TYR A 74 -8.88 5.44 -15.24
C TYR A 74 -9.69 6.12 -14.14
N LEU A 75 -10.21 7.31 -14.40
CA LEU A 75 -11.02 8.05 -13.43
C LEU A 75 -12.31 7.31 -13.03
N LEU A 76 -12.87 6.51 -13.93
CA LEU A 76 -14.10 5.74 -13.68
C LEU A 76 -13.86 4.31 -13.19
N THR A 77 -12.73 3.69 -13.56
CA THR A 77 -12.47 2.26 -13.30
C THR A 77 -11.28 2.01 -12.38
N GLY A 78 -10.51 3.04 -12.04
CA GLY A 78 -9.29 2.96 -11.22
C GLY A 78 -8.15 2.15 -11.85
N ILE A 79 -8.30 1.67 -13.09
CA ILE A 79 -7.29 0.90 -13.80
C ILE A 79 -7.18 1.48 -15.21
N SER A 80 -5.97 1.75 -15.65
CA SER A 80 -5.76 2.27 -17.00
C SER A 80 -6.00 1.18 -18.04
N SER A 81 -6.44 1.57 -19.24
CA SER A 81 -6.82 0.60 -20.28
C SER A 81 -5.66 -0.34 -20.65
N GLN A 82 -4.42 0.15 -20.59
CA GLN A 82 -3.20 -0.63 -20.81
C GLN A 82 -2.91 -1.66 -19.71
N ASN A 83 -3.47 -1.47 -18.52
CA ASN A 83 -3.25 -2.32 -17.35
C ASN A 83 -4.42 -3.28 -17.08
N LYS A 84 -5.58 -3.08 -17.72
CA LYS A 84 -6.76 -3.94 -17.57
C LYS A 84 -6.45 -5.43 -17.69
N PRO A 85 -5.70 -5.92 -18.70
CA PRO A 85 -5.42 -7.35 -18.79
C PRO A 85 -4.67 -7.90 -17.58
N ILE A 86 -3.67 -7.16 -17.08
CA ILE A 86 -2.86 -7.54 -15.92
C ILE A 86 -3.70 -7.51 -14.64
N HIS A 87 -4.54 -6.49 -14.49
CA HIS A 87 -5.46 -6.38 -13.36
C HIS A 87 -6.47 -7.52 -13.33
N GLU A 88 -7.08 -7.85 -14.48
CA GLU A 88 -8.06 -8.93 -14.58
C GLU A 88 -7.45 -10.31 -14.33
N GLU A 89 -6.22 -10.54 -14.80
CA GLU A 89 -5.52 -11.81 -14.64
C GLU A 89 -4.95 -12.02 -13.23
N LEU A 90 -4.35 -10.98 -12.64
CA LEU A 90 -3.55 -11.10 -11.41
C LEU A 90 -4.14 -10.36 -10.20
N GLY A 91 -5.16 -9.52 -10.39
CA GLY A 91 -5.76 -8.71 -9.33
C GLY A 91 -4.89 -7.55 -8.83
N LEU A 92 -3.80 -7.22 -9.54
CA LEU A 92 -2.89 -6.14 -9.15
C LEU A 92 -3.54 -4.76 -9.34
N SER A 93 -3.28 -3.85 -8.41
CA SER A 93 -3.73 -2.45 -8.53
C SER A 93 -2.92 -1.68 -9.58
N GLU A 94 -3.43 -0.53 -10.03
CA GLU A 94 -2.71 0.35 -10.96
C GLU A 94 -1.32 0.71 -10.43
N GLU A 95 -1.24 1.04 -9.13
CA GLU A 95 0.00 1.44 -8.47
C GLU A 95 0.99 0.27 -8.42
N ALA A 96 0.52 -0.93 -8.08
CA ALA A 96 1.37 -2.12 -8.08
C ALA A 96 1.93 -2.39 -9.48
N ILE A 97 1.10 -2.32 -10.52
CA ILE A 97 1.53 -2.49 -11.92
C ILE A 97 2.52 -1.40 -12.31
N SER A 98 2.29 -0.15 -11.91
CA SER A 98 3.20 0.97 -12.17
C SER A 98 4.56 0.74 -11.51
N MET A 99 4.60 0.30 -10.25
CA MET A 99 5.86 0.02 -9.55
C MET A 99 6.64 -1.11 -10.20
N LEU A 100 5.96 -2.17 -10.69
CA LEU A 100 6.58 -3.24 -11.45
C LEU A 100 7.17 -2.74 -12.77
N LYS A 101 6.47 -1.83 -13.47
CA LYS A 101 6.99 -1.18 -14.68
C LYS A 101 8.21 -0.33 -14.39
N THR A 102 8.18 0.49 -13.34
CA THR A 102 9.32 1.30 -12.90
C THR A 102 10.53 0.41 -12.59
N ALA A 103 10.33 -0.72 -11.92
CA ALA A 103 11.43 -1.62 -11.59
C ALA A 103 12.15 -2.21 -12.82
N LYS A 104 11.46 -2.32 -13.95
CA LYS A 104 12.05 -2.70 -15.24
C LYS A 104 12.89 -1.57 -15.87
N GLU A 105 12.53 -0.32 -15.62
CA GLU A 105 13.18 0.86 -16.21
C GLU A 105 14.39 1.34 -15.40
N ILE A 106 14.50 0.96 -14.12
CA ILE A 106 15.64 1.31 -13.29
C ILE A 106 16.90 0.60 -13.80
N GLU A 107 17.86 1.40 -14.27
CA GLU A 107 19.18 0.91 -14.65
C GLU A 107 19.94 0.36 -13.43
N SER A 108 20.54 -0.81 -13.59
CA SER A 108 21.43 -1.40 -12.61
C SER A 108 22.87 -0.95 -12.83
N PHE A 109 23.65 -0.90 -11.75
CA PHE A 109 25.10 -0.77 -11.86
C PHE A 109 25.71 -2.02 -12.49
N ASP A 110 26.83 -1.84 -13.18
CA ASP A 110 27.54 -2.95 -13.81
C ASP A 110 27.96 -4.00 -12.76
N GLY A 111 27.73 -5.27 -13.08
CA GLY A 111 28.00 -6.41 -12.20
C GLY A 111 26.99 -6.64 -11.06
N MET A 112 25.93 -5.83 -10.92
CA MET A 112 24.91 -5.99 -9.87
C MET A 112 23.59 -6.53 -10.44
N PRO A 113 22.86 -7.39 -9.69
CA PRO A 113 21.50 -7.78 -10.07
C PRO A 113 20.59 -6.56 -10.22
N SER A 114 19.74 -6.55 -11.24
CA SER A 114 18.76 -5.48 -11.37
C SER A 114 17.68 -5.56 -10.29
N LEU A 115 16.95 -4.46 -10.10
CA LEU A 115 15.77 -4.49 -9.23
C LEU A 115 14.74 -5.51 -9.73
N LEU A 116 14.59 -5.63 -11.05
CA LEU A 116 13.69 -6.60 -11.65
C LEU A 116 14.11 -8.04 -11.35
N ASP A 117 15.42 -8.35 -11.41
CA ASP A 117 15.92 -9.69 -11.04
C ASP A 117 15.64 -9.99 -9.56
N THR A 118 15.84 -8.99 -8.70
CA THR A 118 15.55 -9.10 -7.27
C THR A 118 14.06 -9.34 -7.01
N LEU A 119 13.18 -8.63 -7.71
CA LEU A 119 11.73 -8.81 -7.63
C LEU A 119 11.30 -10.18 -8.14
N ASN A 120 11.80 -10.62 -9.29
CA ASN A 120 11.52 -11.96 -9.82
C ASN A 120 11.95 -13.05 -8.83
N GLY A 121 13.12 -12.90 -8.22
CA GLY A 121 13.60 -13.83 -7.19
C GLY A 121 12.71 -13.86 -5.95
N LEU A 122 12.19 -12.70 -5.52
CA LEU A 122 11.29 -12.60 -4.36
C LEU A 122 9.90 -13.19 -4.67
N LEU A 123 9.30 -12.81 -5.81
CA LEU A 123 7.98 -13.26 -6.24
C LEU A 123 7.97 -14.73 -6.70
N SER A 124 9.13 -15.32 -6.97
CA SER A 124 9.24 -16.76 -7.26
C SER A 124 9.55 -17.60 -6.01
N ASP A 125 9.73 -16.96 -4.85
CA ASP A 125 10.07 -17.65 -3.61
C ASP A 125 8.81 -18.07 -2.84
N ARG A 126 8.60 -19.38 -2.66
CA ARG A 126 7.49 -19.88 -1.83
C ARG A 126 7.57 -19.40 -0.39
N ASP A 127 8.79 -19.33 0.17
CA ASP A 127 9.01 -18.88 1.56
C ASP A 127 8.48 -17.44 1.75
N PHE A 128 8.49 -16.62 0.69
CA PHE A 128 7.97 -15.25 0.74
C PHE A 128 6.45 -15.21 0.86
N TYR A 129 5.72 -16.10 0.19
CA TYR A 129 4.26 -16.16 0.31
C TYR A 129 3.80 -16.67 1.67
N ASP A 130 4.48 -17.70 2.20
CA ASP A 130 4.22 -18.21 3.55
C ASP A 130 4.45 -17.09 4.59
N PHE A 131 5.53 -16.32 4.42
CA PHE A 131 5.81 -15.14 5.23
C PHE A 131 4.71 -14.07 5.17
N LEU A 132 4.18 -13.76 3.98
CA LEU A 132 3.13 -12.76 3.83
C LEU A 132 1.83 -13.16 4.54
N ASP A 133 1.46 -14.44 4.47
CA ASP A 133 0.27 -14.97 5.17
C ASP A 133 0.45 -14.87 6.69
N ASP A 134 1.60 -15.34 7.20
CA ASP A 134 1.93 -15.31 8.63
C ASP A 134 2.02 -13.87 9.18
N VAL A 135 2.67 -12.95 8.45
CA VAL A 135 2.73 -11.53 8.86
C VAL A 135 1.34 -10.91 8.88
N THR A 136 0.50 -11.23 7.90
CA THR A 136 -0.88 -10.73 7.86
C THR A 136 -1.64 -11.18 9.10
N PHE A 137 -1.51 -12.45 9.48
CA PHE A 137 -2.14 -13.00 10.66
C PHE A 137 -1.60 -12.36 11.96
N LYS A 138 -0.29 -12.31 12.14
CA LYS A 138 0.35 -11.70 13.32
C LYS A 138 0.01 -10.22 13.45
N ALA A 139 -0.07 -9.47 12.35
CA ALA A 139 -0.50 -8.08 12.36
C ALA A 139 -1.95 -7.91 12.83
N GLN A 140 -2.86 -8.82 12.47
CA GLN A 140 -4.24 -8.82 13.00
C GLN A 140 -4.28 -9.11 14.50
N GLN A 141 -3.41 -9.97 15.01
CA GLN A 141 -3.30 -10.23 16.46
C GLN A 141 -2.83 -8.99 17.21
N VAL A 142 -1.79 -8.31 16.72
CA VAL A 142 -1.32 -7.03 17.28
C VAL A 142 -2.47 -6.01 17.29
N LYS A 143 -3.18 -5.85 16.18
CA LYS A 143 -4.33 -4.94 16.10
C LYS A 143 -5.43 -5.31 17.12
N SER A 144 -5.69 -6.59 17.31
CA SER A 144 -6.68 -7.08 18.27
C SER A 144 -6.24 -6.83 19.72
N ALA A 145 -4.95 -7.03 20.01
CA ALA A 145 -4.34 -6.74 21.30
C ALA A 145 -4.47 -5.26 21.67
N LEU A 146 -4.06 -4.37 20.76
CA LEU A 146 -4.08 -2.92 20.95
C LEU A 146 -5.50 -2.36 21.10
N ASN A 147 -6.49 -2.98 20.46
CA ASN A 147 -7.89 -2.58 20.57
C ASN A 147 -8.58 -3.14 21.83
N GLY A 148 -7.87 -3.89 22.69
CA GLY A 148 -8.44 -4.51 23.88
C GLY A 148 -9.40 -5.67 23.59
N ASN A 149 -9.36 -6.24 22.38
CA ASN A 149 -10.23 -7.34 21.96
C ASN A 149 -9.70 -8.73 22.40
N ILE A 150 -8.71 -8.77 23.28
CA ILE A 150 -8.14 -10.00 23.80
C ILE A 150 -8.64 -10.22 25.22
N ASP A 151 -9.16 -11.41 25.48
CA ASP A 151 -9.57 -11.81 26.82
C ASP A 151 -8.33 -11.94 27.73
N LYS A 152 -8.16 -10.96 28.62
CA LYS A 152 -7.07 -10.89 29.61
C LYS A 152 -7.45 -11.53 30.95
N SER A 153 -8.66 -12.10 31.09
CA SER A 153 -9.20 -12.57 32.38
C SER A 153 -8.30 -13.60 33.10
N ASN A 154 -7.57 -14.42 32.34
CA ASN A 154 -6.66 -15.45 32.86
C ASN A 154 -5.18 -15.11 32.69
N MET A 155 -4.84 -13.87 32.31
CA MET A 155 -3.47 -13.49 31.92
C MET A 155 -2.68 -12.74 33.01
N GLY A 156 -3.30 -12.46 34.17
CA GLY A 156 -2.61 -11.80 35.30
C GLY A 156 -1.96 -10.47 34.90
N ASN A 157 -0.70 -10.26 35.29
CA ASN A 157 0.10 -9.06 34.93
C ASN A 157 0.89 -9.22 33.62
N PHE A 158 0.53 -10.19 32.77
CA PHE A 158 1.25 -10.42 31.52
C PHE A 158 1.01 -9.27 30.52
N ASP A 159 2.09 -8.76 29.93
CA ASP A 159 2.02 -7.76 28.87
C ASP A 159 1.71 -8.43 27.51
N VAL A 160 0.42 -8.62 27.29
CA VAL A 160 -0.13 -9.22 26.07
C VAL A 160 0.23 -8.40 24.83
N GLU A 161 0.15 -7.07 24.94
CA GLU A 161 0.39 -6.17 23.80
C GLU A 161 1.87 -6.18 23.42
N GLY A 162 2.75 -6.05 24.41
CA GLY A 162 4.20 -6.16 24.21
C GLY A 162 4.62 -7.51 23.62
N TYR A 163 4.00 -8.60 24.06
CA TYR A 163 4.26 -9.93 23.50
C TYR A 163 3.95 -10.01 22.00
N TYR A 164 2.75 -9.62 21.57
CA TYR A 164 2.38 -9.71 20.15
C TYR A 164 3.20 -8.76 19.26
N ILE A 165 3.55 -7.58 19.78
CA ILE A 165 4.45 -6.64 19.07
C ILE A 165 5.83 -7.28 18.88
N TRP A 166 6.40 -7.83 19.96
CA TRP A 166 7.70 -8.49 19.92
C TRP A 166 7.69 -9.71 18.99
N ASP A 167 6.66 -10.55 19.05
CA ASP A 167 6.52 -11.73 18.20
C ASP A 167 6.47 -11.36 16.71
N LEU A 168 5.70 -10.35 16.33
CA LEU A 168 5.67 -9.85 14.96
C LEU A 168 7.04 -9.30 14.52
N GLN A 169 7.68 -8.48 15.37
CA GLN A 169 9.01 -7.92 15.07
C GLN A 169 10.05 -9.01 14.87
N LYS A 170 10.08 -9.99 15.77
CA LYS A 170 11.04 -11.09 15.72
C LYS A 170 10.84 -11.95 14.48
N TYR A 171 9.58 -12.26 14.13
CA TYR A 171 9.25 -13.01 12.93
C TYR A 171 9.72 -12.31 11.65
N ILE A 172 9.55 -10.99 11.55
CA ILE A 172 10.05 -10.20 10.41
C ILE A 172 11.58 -10.23 10.33
N GLU A 173 12.25 -10.05 11.47
CA GLU A 173 13.72 -10.09 11.55
C GLU A 173 14.26 -11.45 11.09
N GLU A 174 13.69 -12.54 11.59
CA GLU A 174 14.09 -13.91 11.23
C GLU A 174 13.90 -14.19 9.74
N PHE A 175 12.80 -13.73 9.14
CA PHE A 175 12.58 -13.86 7.71
C PHE A 175 13.64 -13.11 6.90
N ILE A 176 13.95 -11.86 7.26
CA ILE A 176 14.98 -11.07 6.59
C ILE A 176 16.33 -11.78 6.67
N LEU A 177 16.71 -12.28 7.85
CA LEU A 177 17.95 -13.02 8.04
C LEU A 177 18.00 -14.27 7.15
N LYS A 178 16.91 -15.06 7.12
CA LYS A 178 16.79 -16.24 6.24
C LYS A 178 16.98 -15.88 4.76
N GLN A 179 16.38 -14.78 4.30
CA GLN A 179 16.50 -14.31 2.91
C GLN A 179 17.92 -13.84 2.57
N LEU A 180 18.60 -13.15 3.49
CA LEU A 180 19.99 -12.72 3.31
C LEU A 180 20.94 -13.92 3.21
N VAL A 181 20.77 -14.91 4.10
CA VAL A 181 21.55 -16.16 4.07
C VAL A 181 21.32 -16.92 2.75
N LYS A 182 20.06 -17.04 2.29
CA LYS A 182 19.70 -17.68 1.01
C LYS A 182 20.36 -17.02 -0.19
N ARG A 183 20.69 -15.73 -0.09
CA ARG A 183 21.36 -14.92 -1.13
C ARG A 183 22.87 -14.80 -0.92
N GLY A 184 23.45 -15.63 -0.04
CA GLY A 184 24.90 -15.74 0.15
C GLY A 184 25.51 -14.70 1.10
N LEU A 185 24.67 -13.91 1.80
CA LEU A 185 25.13 -13.00 2.85
C LEU A 185 25.11 -13.74 4.20
N SER A 186 26.26 -14.25 4.62
CA SER A 186 26.42 -14.83 5.97
C SER A 186 26.58 -13.71 6.99
N ILE A 187 25.47 -13.31 7.60
CA ILE A 187 25.47 -12.47 8.80
C ILE A 187 25.43 -13.42 10.00
N GLU A 188 26.61 -13.76 10.54
CA GLU A 188 26.67 -14.35 11.87
C GLU A 188 26.10 -13.32 12.87
N GLU A 189 25.11 -13.73 13.66
CA GLU A 189 24.49 -12.90 14.70
C GLU A 189 25.57 -12.22 15.54
N LYS A 190 25.85 -10.93 15.28
CA LYS A 190 26.51 -10.10 16.27
C LYS A 190 25.48 -9.87 17.36
N SER A 191 25.44 -10.80 18.31
CA SER A 191 24.82 -10.62 19.62
C SER A 191 25.12 -9.20 20.12
N VAL A 192 24.09 -8.38 20.29
CA VAL A 192 24.21 -7.12 21.02
C VAL A 192 24.51 -7.51 22.47
N LYS A 193 25.79 -7.47 22.86
CA LYS A 193 26.17 -7.59 24.27
C LYS A 193 25.67 -6.34 24.98
N ILE A 194 24.54 -6.45 25.67
CA ILE A 194 24.15 -5.48 26.70
C ILE A 194 25.02 -5.79 27.91
N ASN A 195 26.11 -5.03 28.08
CA ASN A 195 26.85 -5.04 29.33
C ASN A 195 25.95 -4.44 30.42
N HIS A 196 25.35 -5.26 31.27
CA HIS A 196 24.84 -4.78 32.54
C HIS A 196 26.04 -4.55 33.47
N PRO A 197 26.22 -3.35 34.04
CA PRO A 197 27.23 -3.14 35.06
C PRO A 197 26.91 -4.04 36.25
N GLU A 198 27.90 -4.87 36.63
CA GLU A 198 27.84 -5.71 37.83
C GLU A 198 27.54 -4.82 39.04
N GLN A 199 26.48 -5.15 39.78
CA GLN A 199 26.29 -4.62 41.11
C GLN A 199 27.31 -5.31 42.02
N GLU A 200 28.43 -4.64 42.29
CA GLU A 200 29.34 -5.00 43.38
C GLU A 200 28.58 -4.90 44.72
N LYS A 201 28.65 -5.99 45.49
CA LYS A 201 28.23 -6.06 46.90
C LYS A 201 29.28 -5.45 47.81
#